data_AF-A0A0P0E4L4-F1
#
_entry.id   AF-A0A0P0E4L4-F1
#
_cell.length_a   1.000
_cell.length_b   1.000
_cell.length_c   1.000
_cell.angle_alpha   90.00
_cell.angle_beta   90.00
_cell.angle_gamma   90.00
#
_symmetry.space_group_name_H-M   'P 1'
#
loop_
_entity.id
_entity.type
_entity.pdbx_description
1 polymer ?
#
loop_
_entity_poly.entity_id
_entity_poly.type
_entity_poly.pdbx_seq_one_letter_code
_entity_poly.pdbx_strand_id
1 'polypeptide(L)'
;MTTITIHYQSPEGDPFKVPRPHRVDIDEQGCAGLVRGGEIGPAGYLLGFCPTVTPDPDSWGELILAHQLYDGDVLPRDLIGYYPQFTGSGEETMFGYDMKIDRIEVSA
;
A
#
# COMPACT_ATOMS: atom_id res chain seq x y z
N MET A 1 16.39 -8.42 -4.13
CA MET A 1 15.84 -7.10 -3.77
C MET A 1 14.35 -7.27 -3.88
N THR A 2 13.62 -7.26 -2.76
CA THR A 2 12.21 -7.65 -2.79
C THR A 2 11.36 -6.48 -3.29
N THR A 3 10.51 -6.70 -4.27
CA THR A 3 9.53 -5.71 -4.75
C THR A 3 8.12 -6.19 -4.40
N ILE A 4 7.36 -5.32 -3.75
CA ILE A 4 5.93 -5.50 -3.48
C ILE A 4 5.17 -4.68 -4.52
N THR A 5 4.28 -5.33 -5.26
CA THR A 5 3.35 -4.68 -6.20
C THR A 5 1.93 -4.81 -5.65
N ILE A 6 1.30 -3.67 -5.38
CA ILE A 6 -0.07 -3.58 -4.87
C ILE A 6 -0.97 -3.17 -6.02
N HIS A 7 -1.93 -4.04 -6.36
CA HIS A 7 -2.94 -3.81 -7.37
C HIS A 7 -4.26 -3.41 -6.73
N TYR A 8 -4.92 -2.44 -7.34
CA TYR A 8 -6.21 -1.92 -6.90
C TYR A 8 -7.27 -2.26 -7.93
N GLN A 9 -8.52 -2.27 -7.48
CA GLN A 9 -9.64 -2.18 -8.41
C GLN A 9 -9.52 -0.85 -9.18
N SER A 10 -9.74 -0.90 -10.49
CA SER A 10 -9.77 0.33 -11.29
C SER A 10 -11.00 1.16 -10.85
N PRO A 11 -10.88 2.50 -10.74
CA PRO A 11 -12.00 3.35 -10.35
C PRO A 11 -13.24 3.09 -11.20
N GLU A 12 -14.42 3.20 -10.60
CA GLU A 12 -15.68 2.96 -11.31
C GLU A 12 -15.81 3.87 -12.55
N GLY A 13 -15.30 5.10 -12.45
CA GLY A 13 -15.27 6.09 -13.53
C GLY A 13 -14.13 5.96 -14.53
N ASP A 14 -13.18 5.03 -14.36
CA ASP A 14 -12.09 4.83 -15.33
C ASP A 14 -12.63 4.14 -16.60
N PRO A 15 -12.66 4.81 -17.76
CA PRO A 15 -13.21 4.26 -19.00
C PRO A 15 -12.33 3.17 -19.61
N PHE A 16 -11.05 3.10 -19.25
CA PHE A 16 -10.12 2.11 -19.77
C PHE A 16 -9.96 0.91 -18.85
N LYS A 17 -10.52 0.98 -17.64
CA LYS A 17 -10.39 -0.05 -16.60
C LYS A 17 -8.94 -0.49 -16.38
N VAL A 18 -8.00 0.45 -16.53
CA VAL A 18 -6.57 0.14 -16.47
C VAL A 18 -6.14 0.11 -15.00
N PRO A 19 -5.65 -1.03 -14.49
CA PRO A 19 -5.09 -1.07 -13.16
C PRO A 19 -3.81 -0.24 -13.11
N ARG A 20 -3.71 0.66 -12.12
CA ARG A 20 -2.51 1.46 -11.86
C ARG A 20 -1.89 0.98 -10.55
N PRO A 21 -1.02 -0.03 -10.57
CA PRO A 21 -0.46 -0.59 -9.36
C PRO A 21 0.56 0.35 -8.73
N HIS A 22 0.67 0.29 -7.41
CA HIS A 22 1.78 0.85 -6.66
C HIS A 22 2.88 -0.23 -6.54
N ARG A 23 4.14 0.19 -6.59
CA ARG A 23 5.32 -0.66 -6.44
C ARG A 23 6.22 -0.10 -5.35
N VAL A 24 6.68 -0.99 -4.48
CA VAL A 24 7.51 -0.65 -3.33
C VAL A 24 8.68 -1.61 -3.31
N ASP A 25 9.88 -1.08 -3.41
CA ASP A 25 11.10 -1.87 -3.28
C ASP A 25 11.52 -1.90 -1.82
N ILE A 26 11.84 -3.10 -1.31
CA ILE A 26 12.36 -3.33 0.03
C ILE A 26 13.88 -3.45 -0.07
N ASP A 27 14.56 -2.63 0.71
CA ASP A 27 16.03 -2.63 0.76
C ASP A 27 16.59 -3.81 1.57
N GLU A 28 17.92 -3.90 1.63
CA GLU A 28 18.63 -4.98 2.33
C GLU A 28 18.46 -4.94 3.84
N GLN A 29 18.01 -3.82 4.41
CA GLN A 29 17.67 -3.69 5.82
C GLN A 29 16.21 -4.09 6.13
N GLY A 30 15.44 -4.45 5.10
CA GLY A 30 14.02 -4.72 5.26
C GLY A 30 13.21 -3.43 5.43
N CYS A 31 13.66 -2.29 4.90
CA CYS A 31 12.90 -1.05 4.92
C CYS A 31 12.19 -0.83 3.58
N ALA A 32 10.94 -0.36 3.65
CA ALA A 32 10.20 0.02 2.46
C ALA A 32 10.77 1.30 1.85
N GLY A 33 11.15 1.25 0.57
CA GLY A 33 11.57 2.39 -0.23
C GLY A 33 10.40 3.24 -0.72
N LEU A 34 10.73 4.28 -1.49
CA LEU A 34 9.73 5.18 -2.08
C LEU A 34 8.79 4.42 -3.01
N VAL A 35 7.49 4.67 -2.84
CA VAL A 35 6.43 4.08 -3.65
C VAL A 35 6.46 4.68 -5.05
N ARG A 36 6.28 3.84 -6.07
CA ARG A 36 6.22 4.23 -7.49
C ARG A 36 4.93 3.72 -8.12
N GLY A 37 4.48 4.37 -9.19
CA GLY A 37 3.23 4.00 -9.86
C GLY A 37 2.00 4.52 -9.12
N GLY A 38 0.82 3.97 -9.41
CA GLY A 38 -0.46 4.50 -8.95
C GLY A 38 -0.93 5.75 -9.71
N GLU A 39 -2.17 6.17 -9.40
CA GLU A 39 -2.80 7.34 -10.03
C GLU A 39 -2.61 8.63 -9.21
N ILE A 40 -2.25 8.50 -7.92
CA ILE A 40 -2.18 9.61 -6.97
C ILE A 40 -0.74 10.04 -6.76
N GLY A 41 -0.31 11.06 -7.51
CA GLY A 41 0.78 11.99 -7.16
C GLY A 41 2.07 11.37 -6.59
N PRO A 42 2.92 12.18 -5.94
CA PRO A 42 4.08 11.66 -5.22
C PRO A 42 3.64 11.01 -3.90
N ALA A 43 3.52 9.68 -3.90
CA ALA A 43 3.45 8.88 -2.69
C ALA A 43 4.84 8.74 -2.06
N GLY A 44 4.93 8.85 -0.73
CA GLY A 44 6.16 8.61 0.02
C GLY A 44 6.39 7.12 0.26
N TYR A 45 6.54 6.73 1.52
CA TYR A 45 6.80 5.35 1.94
C TYR A 45 5.50 4.61 2.28
N LEU A 46 5.47 3.30 2.04
CA LEU A 46 4.37 2.43 2.49
C LEU A 46 4.46 2.22 4.00
N LEU A 47 3.44 2.64 4.73
CA LEU A 47 3.34 2.49 6.19
C LEU A 47 2.69 1.16 6.59
N GLY A 48 1.60 0.80 5.91
CA GLY A 48 0.82 -0.36 6.26
C GLY A 48 -0.53 -0.43 5.54
N PHE A 49 -1.44 -1.19 6.12
CA PHE A 49 -2.74 -1.52 5.53
C PHE A 49 -3.83 -1.41 6.59
N CYS A 50 -4.94 -0.77 6.22
CA CYS A 50 -6.08 -0.53 7.10
C CYS A 50 -7.37 -1.09 6.48
N PRO A 51 -8.30 -1.66 7.26
CA PRO A 51 -9.61 -2.08 6.74
C PRO A 51 -10.50 -0.90 6.31
N THR A 52 -10.15 0.33 6.67
CA THR A 52 -10.84 1.57 6.27
C THR A 52 -9.90 2.50 5.49
N VAL A 53 -10.47 3.41 4.67
CA VAL A 53 -9.70 4.30 3.78
C VAL A 53 -8.70 5.16 4.57
N THR A 54 -9.13 5.73 5.68
CA THR A 54 -8.27 6.48 6.60
C THR A 54 -8.42 5.87 7.98
N PRO A 55 -7.33 5.42 8.63
CA PRO A 55 -7.41 5.02 10.03
C PRO A 55 -7.70 6.27 10.88
N ASP A 56 -8.74 6.21 11.69
CA ASP A 56 -8.87 7.11 12.85
C ASP A 56 -7.60 6.92 13.72
N PRO A 57 -7.01 7.98 14.32
CA PRO A 57 -5.94 7.82 15.30
C PRO A 57 -6.19 6.71 16.33
N ASP A 58 -7.44 6.49 16.74
CA ASP A 58 -7.81 5.42 17.67
C ASP A 58 -7.76 4.01 17.04
N SER A 59 -7.85 3.92 15.70
CA SER A 59 -7.74 2.67 14.92
C SER A 59 -6.30 2.36 14.48
N TRP A 60 -5.30 3.16 14.88
CA TRP A 60 -3.89 2.89 14.54
C TRP A 60 -3.38 1.55 15.09
N GLY A 61 -3.95 1.07 16.21
CA GLY A 61 -3.64 -0.27 16.74
C GLY A 61 -4.09 -1.42 15.83
N GLU A 62 -4.98 -1.15 14.87
CA GLU A 62 -5.48 -2.12 13.88
C GLU A 62 -4.73 -2.03 12.54
N LEU A 63 -3.74 -1.14 12.42
CA LEU A 63 -2.90 -1.01 11.25
C LEU A 63 -1.99 -2.24 11.13
N ILE A 64 -2.14 -2.99 10.05
CA ILE A 64 -1.17 -4.03 9.69
C ILE A 64 0.04 -3.32 9.09
N LEU A 65 1.18 -3.38 9.77
CA LEU A 65 2.39 -2.69 9.33
C LEU A 65 2.94 -3.33 8.06
N ALA A 66 3.51 -2.51 7.18
CA ALA A 66 4.02 -2.97 5.88
C ALA A 66 5.07 -4.08 6.01
N HIS A 67 5.88 -4.06 7.08
CA HIS A 67 6.92 -5.04 7.31
C HIS A 67 6.41 -6.45 7.56
N GLN A 68 5.23 -6.58 8.16
CA GLN A 68 4.61 -7.88 8.41
C GLN A 68 4.34 -8.65 7.10
N LEU A 69 4.19 -7.94 5.97
CA LEU A 69 4.02 -8.56 4.66
C LEU A 69 5.32 -9.18 4.11
N TYR A 70 6.47 -8.49 4.24
CA TYR A 70 7.74 -9.00 3.73
C TYR A 70 8.52 -9.86 4.73
N ASP A 71 8.18 -9.77 6.02
CA ASP A 71 8.63 -10.70 7.05
C ASP A 71 7.86 -12.04 6.99
N GLY A 72 6.70 -12.05 6.30
CA GLY A 72 5.87 -13.23 6.09
C GLY A 72 4.85 -13.51 7.20
N ASP A 73 4.73 -12.62 8.18
CA ASP A 73 3.74 -12.69 9.27
C ASP A 73 2.30 -12.49 8.75
N VAL A 74 2.14 -11.74 7.65
CA VAL A 74 0.88 -11.51 6.97
C VAL A 74 1.00 -11.93 5.51
N LEU A 75 0.02 -12.67 5.00
CA LEU A 75 0.03 -13.11 3.61
C LEU A 75 -0.65 -12.07 2.70
N PRO A 76 -0.19 -11.92 1.45
CA PRO A 76 -0.82 -11.05 0.43
C PRO A 76 -2.35 -11.16 0.34
N ARG A 77 -2.89 -12.38 0.49
CA ARG A 77 -4.32 -12.67 0.39
C ARG A 77 -5.14 -12.11 1.55
N ASP A 78 -4.52 -11.93 2.72
CA ASP A 78 -5.20 -11.47 3.93
C ASP A 78 -5.46 -9.95 3.88
N LEU A 79 -4.79 -9.26 2.95
CA LEU A 79 -4.89 -7.81 2.72
C LEU A 79 -5.82 -7.45 1.55
N ILE A 80 -6.44 -8.43 0.89
CA ILE A 80 -7.42 -8.15 -0.17
C ILE A 80 -8.64 -7.46 0.47
N GLY A 81 -9.06 -6.35 -0.11
CA GLY A 81 -10.15 -5.53 0.42
C GLY A 81 -9.73 -4.44 1.41
N TYR A 82 -8.46 -4.44 1.85
CA TYR A 82 -7.88 -3.37 2.68
C TYR A 82 -7.47 -2.17 1.83
N TYR A 83 -7.09 -1.09 2.51
CA TYR A 83 -6.61 0.15 1.93
C TYR A 83 -5.16 0.41 2.34
N PRO A 84 -4.22 0.60 1.40
CA PRO A 84 -2.84 0.90 1.73
C PRO A 84 -2.72 2.32 2.30
N GLN A 85 -1.78 2.48 3.23
CA GLN A 85 -1.48 3.74 3.90
C GLN A 85 -0.04 4.14 3.58
N PHE A 86 0.14 5.39 3.20
CA PHE A 86 1.42 5.93 2.77
C PHE A 86 1.76 7.22 3.52
N THR A 87 3.05 7.54 3.60
CA THR A 87 3.47 8.91 3.92
C THR A 87 3.22 9.82 2.71
N GLY A 88 2.84 11.06 2.96
CA GLY A 88 2.76 12.10 1.95
C GLY A 88 4.14 12.66 1.59
N SER A 89 4.15 13.68 0.72
CA SER A 89 5.37 14.36 0.28
C SER A 89 6.02 15.28 1.32
N GLY A 90 5.39 15.46 2.49
CA GLY A 90 5.96 16.11 3.66
C GLY A 90 5.93 15.14 4.85
N GLU A 91 6.96 15.17 5.70
CA GLU A 91 7.24 14.14 6.73
C GLU A 91 6.10 13.94 7.77
N GLU A 92 5.06 14.77 7.77
CA GLU A 92 3.97 14.75 8.74
C GLU A 92 2.59 14.47 8.14
N THR A 93 2.47 14.25 6.83
CA THR A 93 1.17 13.91 6.22
C THR A 93 1.09 12.41 5.96
N MET A 94 -0.04 11.81 6.34
CA MET A 94 -0.40 10.46 5.95
C MET A 94 -1.55 10.53 4.95
N PHE A 95 -1.57 9.61 3.99
CA PHE A 95 -2.72 9.45 3.11
C PHE A 95 -3.01 7.97 2.88
N GLY A 96 -4.29 7.65 2.83
CA GLY A 96 -4.79 6.35 2.40
C GLY A 96 -5.24 6.41 0.96
N TYR A 97 -4.94 5.38 0.18
CA TYR A 97 -5.57 5.22 -1.14
C TYR A 97 -7.01 4.79 -0.93
N ASP A 98 -7.95 5.45 -1.61
CA ASP A 98 -9.39 5.22 -1.45
C ASP A 98 -9.90 3.98 -2.18
N MET A 99 -9.04 3.32 -2.95
CA MET A 99 -9.36 2.05 -3.59
C MET A 99 -8.85 0.87 -2.79
N LYS A 100 -9.72 -0.13 -2.66
CA LYS A 100 -9.39 -1.41 -2.06
C LYS A 100 -8.34 -2.15 -2.89
N ILE A 101 -7.47 -2.84 -2.17
CA ILE A 101 -6.51 -3.78 -2.73
C ILE A 101 -7.27 -4.94 -3.35
N ASP A 102 -6.99 -5.21 -4.62
CA ASP A 102 -7.50 -6.35 -5.37
C ASP A 102 -6.52 -7.53 -5.28
N ARG A 103 -5.22 -7.24 -5.34
CA ARG A 103 -4.16 -8.24 -5.35
C ARG A 103 -2.82 -7.65 -4.90
N ILE A 104 -1.99 -8.44 -4.25
CA ILE A 104 -0.60 -8.10 -3.96
C ILE A 104 0.33 -9.18 -4.55
N GLU A 105 1.39 -8.75 -5.21
CA GLU A 105 2.47 -9.61 -5.71
C GLU A 105 3.77 -9.26 -4.96
N VAL A 106 4.54 -10.28 -4.58
CA VAL A 106 5.87 -10.12 -3.95
C VAL A 106 6.88 -10.86 -4.81
N SER A 107 7.89 -10.15 -5.32
CA SER A 107 8.95 -10.68 -6.18
C SER A 107 10.33 -10.37 -5.60
N ALA A 108 11.34 -11.20 -5.85
CA ALA A 108 12.69 -11.09 -5.29
C ALA A 108 13.74 -10.51 -6.26
#